data_AF-A0A9N8M2X6-F1
#
_entry.id   AF-A0A9N8M2X6-F1
#
_cell.length_a   1.000
_cell.length_b   1.000
_cell.length_c   1.000
_cell.angle_alpha   90.00
_cell.angle_beta   90.00
_cell.angle_gamma   90.00
#
_symmetry.space_group_name_H-M   'P 1'
#
loop_
_entity.id
_entity.type
_entity.pdbx_description
1 polymer ?
#
loop_
_entity_poly.entity_id
_entity_poly.type
_entity_poly.pdbx_seq_one_letter_code
_entity_poly.pdbx_strand_id
1 'polypeptide(L)'
;MLGTSPSTFDALKRNLTEDGGLKGGKDIGAREKLAIFCTAFKAVLRALMKPKVYRRHAYLPPPSAPVPVRITEDPGLNPFFKKVIGAVDGSHVPAHAPAAFRESFWNRKGKTSFNVLAVCDFDMCFTYVLSWWEGSAADSSLWQKALENGLRLPAGKMLLGDSGFPLSPHLLIPYRGVRYHLKEYSAGTKSPRNAKEL
;
A
#
# COMPACT_ATOMS: atom_id res chain seq x y z
N MET A 1 -17.30 -11.38 -8.47
CA MET A 1 -17.81 -11.63 -7.10
C MET A 1 -17.13 -12.89 -6.58
N LEU A 2 -16.23 -12.79 -5.60
CA LEU A 2 -15.61 -13.99 -5.01
C LEU A 2 -16.59 -14.61 -4.01
N GLY A 3 -17.24 -15.71 -4.41
CA GLY A 3 -17.96 -16.58 -3.50
C GLY A 3 -16.94 -17.19 -2.53
N THR A 4 -17.09 -16.93 -1.24
CA THR A 4 -16.29 -17.62 -0.22
C THR A 4 -16.71 -19.08 -0.24
N SER A 5 -15.81 -19.96 -0.66
CA SER A 5 -16.00 -21.42 -0.57
C SER A 5 -16.50 -21.78 0.84
N PRO A 6 -17.51 -22.65 0.99
CA PRO A 6 -17.96 -23.13 2.30
C PRO A 6 -16.80 -23.56 3.22
N SER A 7 -15.76 -24.17 2.64
CA SER A 7 -14.57 -24.62 3.37
C SER A 7 -13.75 -23.48 4.00
N THR A 8 -13.69 -22.31 3.37
CA THR A 8 -12.96 -21.14 3.90
C THR A 8 -13.72 -20.48 5.05
N PHE A 9 -15.05 -20.43 4.95
CA PHE A 9 -15.89 -19.86 5.99
C PHE A 9 -15.89 -20.72 7.26
N ASP A 10 -15.95 -22.04 7.10
CA ASP A 10 -15.88 -22.97 8.23
C ASP A 10 -14.50 -22.98 8.89
N ALA A 11 -13.41 -22.83 8.13
CA ALA A 11 -12.06 -22.66 8.66
C ALA A 11 -11.91 -21.35 9.46
N LEU A 12 -12.44 -20.23 8.95
CA LEU A 12 -12.43 -18.94 9.65
C LEU A 12 -13.21 -19.02 10.98
N LYS A 13 -14.40 -19.63 10.95
CA LYS A 13 -15.20 -19.86 12.16
C LYS A 13 -14.39 -20.68 13.19
N ARG A 14 -13.74 -21.75 12.76
CA ARG A 14 -12.94 -22.62 13.63
C ARG A 14 -11.83 -21.84 14.34
N ASN A 15 -10.98 -21.15 13.58
CA ASN A 15 -9.86 -20.37 14.13
C ASN A 15 -10.35 -19.33 15.16
N LEU A 16 -11.40 -18.58 14.83
CA LEU A 16 -11.95 -17.54 15.72
C LEU A 16 -12.61 -18.11 16.98
N THR A 17 -13.08 -19.36 16.94
CA THR A 17 -13.70 -20.02 18.10
C THR A 17 -12.63 -20.66 18.99
N GLU A 18 -11.59 -21.27 18.41
CA GLU A 18 -10.47 -21.91 19.11
C GLU A 18 -9.61 -20.92 19.89
N ASP A 19 -9.36 -19.72 19.34
CA ASP A 19 -8.62 -18.64 20.02
C ASP A 19 -9.47 -17.89 21.07
N GLY A 20 -10.72 -18.31 21.31
CA GLY A 20 -11.63 -17.69 22.27
C GLY A 20 -12.23 -16.35 21.83
N GLY A 21 -11.89 -15.86 20.63
CA GLY A 21 -12.31 -14.57 20.08
C GLY A 21 -13.78 -14.50 19.63
N LEU A 22 -14.44 -15.64 19.41
CA LEU A 22 -15.83 -15.70 18.97
C LEU A 22 -16.60 -16.80 19.73
N LYS A 23 -17.51 -16.39 20.62
CA LYS A 23 -18.38 -17.30 21.38
C LYS A 23 -19.84 -17.20 20.93
N GLY A 24 -20.54 -18.34 20.90
CA GLY A 24 -21.99 -18.38 20.73
C GLY A 24 -22.70 -17.64 21.87
N GLY A 25 -23.78 -16.93 21.56
CA GLY A 25 -24.71 -16.39 22.58
C GLY A 25 -25.90 -17.32 22.76
N LYS A 26 -26.82 -16.98 23.68
CA LYS A 26 -28.11 -17.67 23.82
C LYS A 26 -28.97 -17.57 22.56
N ASP A 27 -28.87 -16.44 21.84
CA ASP A 27 -29.82 -16.10 20.78
C ASP A 27 -29.24 -16.19 19.35
N ILE A 28 -27.91 -16.15 19.19
CA ILE A 28 -27.25 -16.19 17.87
C ILE A 28 -26.00 -17.06 17.93
N GLY A 29 -25.92 -18.03 17.01
CA GLY A 29 -24.78 -18.94 16.88
C GLY A 29 -23.54 -18.26 16.30
N ALA A 30 -22.34 -18.78 16.60
CA ALA A 30 -21.08 -18.23 16.07
C ALA A 30 -21.05 -18.14 14.52
N ARG A 31 -21.73 -19.07 13.83
CA ARG A 31 -21.89 -19.07 12.37
C ARG A 31 -22.65 -17.82 11.89
N GLU A 32 -23.76 -17.50 12.53
CA GLU A 32 -24.61 -16.35 12.20
C GLU A 32 -23.92 -15.04 12.54
N LYS A 33 -23.25 -14.95 13.71
CA LYS A 33 -22.44 -13.78 14.07
C LYS A 33 -21.38 -13.48 13.00
N LEU A 34 -20.67 -14.52 12.55
CA LEU A 34 -19.66 -14.38 11.51
C LEU A 34 -20.28 -13.99 10.16
N ALA A 35 -21.43 -14.56 9.79
CA ALA A 35 -22.13 -14.22 8.56
C ALA A 35 -22.62 -12.75 8.56
N ILE A 36 -23.19 -12.28 9.67
CA ILE A 36 -23.61 -10.88 9.86
C ILE A 36 -22.40 -9.96 9.75
N PHE A 37 -21.32 -10.26 10.47
CA PHE A 37 -20.09 -9.49 10.40
C PHE A 37 -19.55 -9.40 8.97
N CYS A 38 -19.40 -10.54 8.29
CA CYS A 38 -18.92 -10.55 6.91
C CYS A 38 -19.84 -9.76 5.96
N THR A 39 -21.15 -9.82 6.17
CA THR A 39 -22.13 -9.09 5.35
C THR A 39 -22.03 -7.58 5.59
N ALA A 40 -22.05 -7.15 6.84
CA ALA A 40 -21.92 -5.76 7.24
C ALA A 40 -20.57 -5.18 6.79
N PHE A 41 -19.47 -5.89 7.05
CA PHE A 41 -18.13 -5.50 6.63
C PHE A 41 -18.04 -5.34 5.10
N LYS A 42 -18.56 -6.31 4.33
CA LYS A 42 -18.61 -6.21 2.86
C LYS A 42 -19.46 -5.02 2.40
N ALA A 43 -20.58 -4.73 3.06
CA ALA A 43 -21.44 -3.59 2.71
C ALA A 43 -20.71 -2.26 2.96
N VAL A 44 -20.08 -2.09 4.12
CA VAL A 44 -19.28 -0.91 4.47
C VAL A 44 -18.11 -0.76 3.51
N LEU A 45 -17.32 -1.82 3.28
CA LEU A 45 -16.19 -1.77 2.37
C LEU A 45 -16.62 -1.39 0.95
N ARG A 46 -17.69 -1.98 0.42
CA ARG A 46 -18.23 -1.59 -0.90
C ARG A 46 -18.68 -0.14 -0.94
N ALA A 47 -19.26 0.38 0.14
CA ALA A 47 -19.67 1.78 0.22
C ALA A 47 -18.45 2.72 0.20
N LEU A 48 -17.40 2.40 0.96
CA LEU A 48 -16.14 3.15 0.99
C LEU A 48 -15.42 3.10 -0.37
N MET A 49 -15.46 1.95 -1.04
CA MET A 49 -14.84 1.76 -2.36
C MET A 49 -15.64 2.36 -3.52
N LYS A 50 -16.83 2.93 -3.28
CA LYS A 50 -17.56 3.63 -4.35
C LYS A 50 -16.68 4.77 -4.87
N PRO A 51 -16.56 4.99 -6.19
CA PRO A 51 -15.69 6.02 -6.75
C PRO A 51 -15.93 7.41 -6.17
N LYS A 52 -17.18 7.75 -5.85
CA LYS A 52 -17.54 9.04 -5.21
C LYS A 52 -16.97 9.23 -3.80
N VAL A 53 -16.79 8.15 -3.04
CA VAL A 53 -16.21 8.20 -1.68
C VAL A 53 -14.70 8.06 -1.78
N TYR A 54 -14.23 7.01 -2.44
CA TYR A 54 -12.80 6.74 -2.57
C TYR A 54 -12.04 7.91 -3.20
N ARG A 55 -12.47 8.42 -4.37
CA ARG A 55 -11.77 9.52 -5.05
C ARG A 55 -11.89 10.87 -4.35
N ARG A 56 -12.75 10.98 -3.33
CA ARG A 56 -12.84 12.18 -2.49
C ARG A 56 -11.74 12.22 -1.43
N HIS A 57 -11.22 11.06 -1.03
CA HIS A 57 -10.25 10.94 0.05
C HIS A 57 -8.88 10.44 -0.41
N ALA A 58 -8.83 9.63 -1.47
CA ALA A 58 -7.60 9.15 -2.09
C ALA A 58 -7.53 9.66 -3.53
N TYR A 59 -6.83 10.77 -3.71
CA TYR A 59 -6.59 11.38 -5.02
C TYR A 59 -5.19 11.99 -5.06
N LEU A 60 -4.59 11.99 -6.25
CA LEU A 60 -3.34 12.69 -6.49
C LEU A 60 -3.61 14.20 -6.61
N PRO A 61 -2.66 15.05 -6.16
CA PRO A 61 -2.80 16.49 -6.31
C PRO A 61 -2.91 16.90 -7.79
N PRO A 62 -3.59 18.00 -8.11
CA PRO A 62 -3.68 18.49 -9.49
C PRO A 62 -2.31 18.90 -10.04
N PRO A 63 -2.13 18.98 -11.38
CA PRO A 63 -0.87 19.41 -11.99
C PRO A 63 -0.37 20.78 -11.50
N SER A 64 -1.31 21.69 -11.23
CA SER A 64 -1.07 23.05 -10.73
C SER A 64 -0.79 23.12 -9.23
N ALA A 65 -0.81 21.98 -8.51
CA ALA A 65 -0.56 21.97 -7.08
C ALA A 65 0.84 22.55 -6.78
N PRO A 66 0.93 23.45 -5.78
CA PRO A 66 2.20 24.01 -5.37
C PRO A 66 3.15 22.91 -4.89
N VAL A 67 4.45 23.20 -4.90
CA VAL A 67 5.44 22.31 -4.30
C VAL A 67 5.17 22.25 -2.79
N PRO A 68 5.13 21.05 -2.17
CA PRO A 68 4.93 20.92 -0.73
C PRO A 68 5.92 21.77 0.07
N VAL A 69 5.43 22.44 1.12
CA VAL A 69 6.22 23.36 1.96
C VAL A 69 7.46 22.67 2.53
N ARG A 70 7.31 21.40 2.93
CA ARG A 70 8.40 20.55 3.42
C ARG A 70 9.57 20.43 2.43
N ILE A 71 9.31 20.51 1.13
CA ILE A 71 10.36 20.51 0.11
C ILE A 71 10.93 21.91 -0.02
N THR A 72 10.09 22.95 -0.14
CA THR A 72 10.58 24.32 -0.42
C THR A 72 11.42 24.91 0.69
N GLU A 73 11.13 24.57 1.95
CA GLU A 73 11.83 25.08 3.14
C GLU A 73 13.10 24.29 3.50
N ASP A 74 13.29 23.07 2.94
CA ASP A 74 14.45 22.24 3.21
C ASP A 74 15.51 22.40 2.09
N PRO A 75 16.70 22.98 2.36
CA PRO A 75 17.76 23.16 1.37
C PRO A 75 18.42 21.86 0.88
N GLY A 76 18.22 20.75 1.59
CA GLY A 76 18.62 19.42 1.14
C GLY A 76 17.63 18.81 0.15
N LEU A 77 16.36 19.23 0.19
CA LEU A 77 15.32 18.76 -0.73
C LEU A 77 15.11 19.71 -1.92
N ASN A 78 15.19 21.01 -1.69
CA ASN A 78 15.09 22.06 -2.71
C ASN A 78 16.46 22.31 -3.34
N PRO A 79 16.61 22.32 -4.69
CA PRO A 79 15.59 22.21 -5.73
C PRO A 79 15.35 20.80 -6.27
N PHE A 80 16.05 19.80 -5.74
CA PHE A 80 16.15 18.47 -6.33
C PHE A 80 14.81 17.71 -6.40
N PHE A 81 13.95 17.86 -5.39
CA PHE A 81 12.68 17.12 -5.29
C PHE A 81 11.43 17.98 -5.59
N LYS A 82 11.55 19.16 -6.23
CA LYS A 82 10.40 20.04 -6.53
C LYS A 82 9.25 19.37 -7.30
N LYS A 83 9.54 18.29 -8.04
CA LYS A 83 8.57 17.53 -8.83
C LYS A 83 7.93 16.37 -8.05
N VAL A 84 8.44 16.04 -6.87
CA VAL A 84 7.93 14.96 -6.04
C VAL A 84 6.64 15.38 -5.37
N ILE A 85 5.62 14.52 -5.46
CA ILE A 85 4.30 14.75 -4.85
C ILE A 85 3.97 13.76 -3.74
N GLY A 86 4.82 12.76 -3.52
CA GLY A 86 4.60 11.72 -2.54
C GLY A 86 5.59 10.57 -2.68
N ALA A 87 5.37 9.53 -1.88
CA ALA A 87 6.12 8.29 -1.91
C ALA A 87 5.22 7.09 -2.20
N VAL A 88 5.76 6.06 -2.82
CA VAL A 88 5.11 4.77 -3.09
C VAL A 88 5.92 3.66 -2.44
N ASP A 89 5.22 2.72 -1.81
CA ASP A 89 5.84 1.53 -1.24
C ASP A 89 4.90 0.32 -1.26
N GLY A 90 5.49 -0.86 -1.27
CA GLY A 90 4.81 -2.14 -1.09
C GLY A 90 4.75 -2.51 0.39
N SER A 91 3.56 -2.89 0.89
CA SER A 91 3.37 -3.29 2.28
C SER A 91 2.68 -4.65 2.38
N HIS A 92 3.26 -5.53 3.19
CA HIS A 92 2.73 -6.87 3.41
C HIS A 92 1.72 -6.90 4.56
N VAL A 93 0.46 -7.17 4.23
CA VAL A 93 -0.60 -7.45 5.21
C VAL A 93 -0.70 -8.96 5.40
N PRO A 94 -0.58 -9.51 6.63
CA PRO A 94 -0.70 -10.96 6.86
C PRO A 94 -1.97 -11.55 6.26
N ALA A 95 -1.83 -12.70 5.60
CA ALA A 95 -2.92 -13.36 4.89
C ALA A 95 -2.98 -14.84 5.20
N HIS A 96 -4.19 -15.38 5.24
CA HIS A 96 -4.43 -16.82 5.29
C HIS A 96 -4.94 -17.28 3.92
N ALA A 97 -4.02 -17.77 3.10
CA ALA A 97 -4.34 -18.32 1.80
C ALA A 97 -4.73 -19.82 1.91
N PRO A 98 -5.70 -20.29 1.10
CA PRO A 98 -5.97 -21.72 0.96
C PRO A 98 -4.70 -22.48 0.58
N ALA A 99 -4.57 -23.74 1.03
CA ALA A 99 -3.37 -24.55 0.83
C ALA A 99 -2.94 -24.61 -0.66
N ALA A 100 -3.90 -24.76 -1.57
CA ALA A 100 -3.65 -24.83 -3.02
C ALA A 100 -2.98 -23.59 -3.64
N PHE A 101 -3.10 -22.42 -3.01
CA PHE A 101 -2.53 -21.16 -3.51
C PHE A 101 -1.45 -20.60 -2.58
N ARG A 102 -1.16 -21.28 -1.47
CA ARG A 102 -0.39 -20.74 -0.35
C ARG A 102 1.01 -20.26 -0.74
N GLU A 103 1.64 -20.98 -1.66
CA GLU A 103 2.99 -20.69 -2.14
C GLU A 103 3.09 -19.30 -2.78
N SER A 104 2.10 -18.89 -3.59
CA SER A 104 2.07 -17.55 -4.18
C SER A 104 1.97 -16.44 -3.14
N PHE A 105 1.39 -16.73 -1.96
CA PHE A 105 1.26 -15.74 -0.89
C PHE A 105 2.50 -15.63 0.00
N TRP A 106 3.54 -16.45 -0.22
CA TRP A 106 4.78 -16.34 0.53
C TRP A 106 5.55 -15.08 0.19
N ASN A 107 5.79 -14.26 1.20
CA ASN A 107 6.73 -13.16 1.12
C ASN A 107 8.17 -13.63 1.35
N ARG A 108 9.12 -12.72 1.12
CA ARG A 108 10.56 -12.95 1.33
C ARG A 108 10.93 -13.39 2.76
N LYS A 109 10.05 -13.18 3.75
CA LYS A 109 10.24 -13.58 5.15
C LYS A 109 9.63 -14.95 5.46
N GLY A 110 9.18 -15.71 4.45
CA GLY A 110 8.59 -17.04 4.62
C GLY A 110 7.20 -17.02 5.25
N LYS A 111 6.52 -15.88 5.27
CA LYS A 111 5.16 -15.72 5.82
C LYS A 111 4.16 -15.49 4.70
N THR A 112 2.91 -15.90 4.90
CA THR A 112 1.82 -15.62 3.96
C THR A 112 1.29 -14.20 4.13
N SER A 113 1.16 -13.45 3.03
CA SER A 113 0.67 -12.06 3.05
C SER A 113 0.03 -11.65 1.73
N PHE A 114 -0.85 -10.64 1.77
CA PHE A 114 -1.19 -9.83 0.62
C PHE A 114 -0.17 -8.70 0.51
N ASN A 115 0.35 -8.45 -0.68
CA ASN A 115 1.11 -7.25 -0.94
C ASN A 115 0.15 -6.11 -1.35
N VAL A 116 0.29 -4.96 -0.71
CA VAL A 116 -0.53 -3.76 -0.92
C VAL A 116 0.42 -2.64 -1.30
N LEU A 117 0.27 -2.11 -2.51
CA LEU A 117 0.98 -0.91 -2.93
C LEU A 117 0.18 0.31 -2.51
N ALA A 118 0.81 1.23 -1.80
CA ALA A 118 0.19 2.47 -1.39
C ALA A 118 1.05 3.66 -1.81
N VAL A 119 0.38 4.74 -2.20
CA VAL A 119 0.99 6.04 -2.45
C VAL A 119 0.51 7.00 -1.37
N CYS A 120 1.43 7.70 -0.74
CA CYS A 120 1.16 8.70 0.28
C CYS A 120 1.74 10.05 -0.13
N ASP A 121 1.02 11.14 0.18
CA ASP A 121 1.56 12.49 0.07
C ASP A 121 2.42 12.88 1.29
N PHE A 122 2.87 14.13 1.32
CA PHE A 122 3.70 14.68 2.39
C PHE A 122 2.95 14.87 3.73
N ASP A 123 1.62 14.83 3.71
CA ASP A 123 0.77 14.88 4.90
C ASP A 123 0.39 13.47 5.38
N MET A 124 1.07 12.44 4.86
CA MET A 124 0.88 11.02 5.18
C MET A 124 -0.53 10.52 4.82
N CYS A 125 -1.22 11.20 3.90
CA CYS A 125 -2.52 10.79 3.41
C CYS A 125 -2.37 9.88 2.20
N PHE A 126 -3.13 8.78 2.18
CA PHE A 126 -3.16 7.87 1.02
C PHE A 126 -3.78 8.59 -0.18
N THR A 127 -3.02 8.73 -1.26
CA THR A 127 -3.49 9.32 -2.52
C THR A 127 -3.82 8.26 -3.58
N TYR A 128 -3.31 7.04 -3.40
CA TYR A 128 -3.65 5.86 -4.20
C TYR A 128 -3.36 4.58 -3.42
N VAL A 129 -4.19 3.55 -3.59
CA VAL A 129 -4.00 2.23 -2.98
C VAL A 129 -4.37 1.15 -3.99
N LEU A 130 -3.43 0.25 -4.26
CA LEU A 130 -3.64 -0.99 -4.98
C LEU A 130 -3.50 -2.15 -4.01
N SER A 131 -4.60 -2.83 -3.75
CA SER A 131 -4.67 -3.97 -2.83
C SER A 131 -4.87 -5.30 -3.58
N TRP A 132 -4.78 -6.41 -2.84
CA TRP A 132 -5.10 -7.77 -3.29
C TRP A 132 -4.09 -8.45 -4.21
N TRP A 133 -2.81 -8.16 -4.06
CA TRP A 133 -1.76 -8.91 -4.74
C TRP A 133 -1.14 -9.97 -3.85
N GLU A 134 -0.60 -11.00 -4.47
CA GLU A 134 0.05 -12.10 -3.77
C GLU A 134 1.32 -11.62 -3.05
N GLY A 135 1.65 -12.25 -1.92
CA GLY A 135 2.82 -11.88 -1.12
C GLY A 135 4.16 -12.10 -1.82
N SER A 136 4.21 -12.91 -2.88
CA SER A 136 5.39 -13.08 -3.71
C SER A 136 5.54 -12.00 -4.79
N ALA A 137 4.52 -11.15 -5.00
CA ALA A 137 4.55 -10.12 -6.02
C ALA A 137 5.63 -9.08 -5.69
N ALA A 138 6.55 -8.87 -6.63
CA ALA A 138 7.59 -7.84 -6.52
C ALA A 138 7.01 -6.44 -6.70
N ASP A 139 7.62 -5.45 -6.07
CA ASP A 139 7.19 -4.05 -6.14
C ASP A 139 7.16 -3.50 -7.57
N SER A 140 8.09 -3.95 -8.42
CA SER A 140 8.10 -3.63 -9.84
C SER A 140 6.85 -4.14 -10.59
N SER A 141 6.34 -5.32 -10.23
CA SER A 141 5.11 -5.87 -10.79
C SER A 141 3.90 -5.08 -10.29
N LEU A 142 3.88 -4.73 -9.00
CA LEU A 142 2.82 -3.90 -8.43
C LEU A 142 2.76 -2.52 -9.04
N TRP A 143 3.90 -1.91 -9.34
CA TRP A 143 3.97 -0.63 -10.01
C TRP A 143 3.33 -0.67 -11.40
N GLN A 144 3.70 -1.66 -12.21
CA GLN A 144 3.07 -1.84 -13.52
C GLN A 144 1.55 -2.04 -13.38
N LYS A 145 1.14 -2.86 -12.41
CA LYS A 145 -0.29 -3.08 -12.14
C LYS A 145 -1.01 -1.85 -11.63
N ALA A 146 -0.35 -0.97 -10.88
CA ALA A 146 -0.92 0.30 -10.47
C ALA A 146 -1.20 1.19 -11.68
N LEU A 147 -0.26 1.28 -12.62
CA LEU A 147 -0.45 2.00 -13.87
C LEU A 147 -1.58 1.39 -14.71
N GLU A 148 -1.69 0.07 -14.80
CA GLU A 148 -2.81 -0.59 -15.49
C GLU A 148 -4.17 -0.29 -14.81
N ASN A 149 -4.18 -0.20 -13.47
CA ASN A 149 -5.40 0.03 -12.66
C ASN A 149 -5.71 1.51 -12.42
N GLY A 150 -5.13 2.41 -13.21
CA GLY A 150 -5.55 3.82 -13.27
C GLY A 150 -4.76 4.77 -12.38
N LEU A 151 -3.60 4.37 -11.85
CA LEU A 151 -2.63 5.33 -11.34
C LEU A 151 -2.17 6.23 -12.51
N ARG A 152 -2.48 7.52 -12.41
CA ARG A 152 -2.20 8.54 -13.44
C ARG A 152 -1.60 9.76 -12.78
N LEU A 153 -0.28 9.88 -12.80
CA LEU A 153 0.40 11.04 -12.25
C LEU A 153 0.22 12.25 -13.17
N PRO A 154 0.09 13.48 -12.62
CA PRO A 154 0.17 14.69 -13.41
C PRO A 154 1.48 14.79 -14.19
N ALA A 155 1.44 15.42 -15.37
CA ALA A 155 2.63 15.64 -16.18
C ALA A 155 3.70 16.43 -15.40
N GLY A 156 4.94 15.96 -15.47
CA GLY A 156 6.07 16.57 -14.76
C GLY A 156 6.10 16.35 -13.24
N LYS A 157 5.18 15.55 -12.69
CA LYS A 157 5.22 15.11 -11.27
C LYS A 157 5.70 13.67 -11.16
N MET A 158 6.35 13.38 -10.03
CA MET A 158 7.01 12.10 -9.73
C MET A 158 6.64 11.62 -8.34
N LEU A 159 6.72 10.31 -8.12
CA LEU A 159 6.73 9.69 -6.80
C LEU A 159 8.15 9.27 -6.44
N LEU A 160 8.43 9.16 -5.14
CA LEU A 160 9.62 8.46 -4.63
C LEU A 160 9.28 7.01 -4.36
N GLY A 161 10.08 6.08 -4.88
CA GLY A 161 10.00 4.66 -4.57
C GLY A 161 11.30 4.16 -3.98
N ASP A 162 11.27 2.99 -3.36
CA ASP A 162 12.48 2.30 -2.93
C ASP A 162 13.23 1.66 -4.13
N SER A 163 14.36 0.99 -3.84
CA SER A 163 15.19 0.38 -4.89
C SER A 163 14.59 -0.88 -5.54
N GLY A 164 13.50 -1.42 -4.99
CA GLY A 164 12.74 -2.54 -5.55
C GLY A 164 11.89 -2.13 -6.77
N PHE A 165 11.64 -0.83 -6.92
CA PHE A 165 10.89 -0.27 -8.03
C PHE A 165 11.74 0.01 -9.29
N PRO A 166 11.11 0.09 -10.48
CA PRO A 166 11.78 0.52 -11.69
C PRO A 166 11.88 2.05 -11.77
N LEU A 167 13.04 2.55 -12.18
CA LEU A 167 13.19 3.98 -12.52
C LEU A 167 12.28 4.30 -13.72
N SER A 168 11.48 5.36 -13.62
CA SER A 168 10.61 5.81 -14.71
C SER A 168 10.40 7.33 -14.69
N PRO A 169 9.83 7.94 -15.75
CA PRO A 169 9.52 9.38 -15.76
C PRO A 169 8.60 9.83 -14.62
N HIS A 170 7.86 8.90 -14.01
CA HIS A 170 6.91 9.15 -12.92
C HIS A 170 7.37 8.58 -11.57
N LEU A 171 8.53 7.92 -11.52
CA LEU A 171 9.04 7.27 -10.32
C LEU A 171 10.55 7.45 -10.19
N LEU A 172 10.94 8.20 -9.18
CA LEU A 172 12.32 8.42 -8.79
C LEU A 172 12.69 7.38 -7.72
N ILE A 173 13.83 6.71 -7.91
CA ILE A 173 14.36 5.70 -6.98
C ILE A 173 15.80 6.07 -6.59
N PRO A 174 16.30 5.62 -5.43
CA PRO A 174 17.68 5.85 -5.02
C PRO A 174 18.69 5.27 -6.01
N TYR A 175 19.90 5.85 -6.06
CA TYR A 175 20.99 5.30 -6.86
C TYR A 175 21.35 3.89 -6.40
N ARG A 176 21.33 2.95 -7.34
CA ARG A 176 21.67 1.55 -7.05
C ARG A 176 23.13 1.42 -6.63
N GLY A 177 23.36 0.57 -5.61
CA GLY A 177 24.70 0.30 -5.09
C GLY A 177 25.23 1.38 -4.15
N VAL A 178 24.44 2.40 -3.85
CA VAL A 178 24.75 3.44 -2.86
C VAL A 178 23.93 3.17 -1.62
N ARG A 179 24.58 3.14 -0.46
CA ARG A 179 23.89 2.97 0.83
C ARG A 179 23.50 4.35 1.34
N TYR A 180 22.21 4.51 1.60
CA TYR A 180 21.67 5.69 2.27
C TYR A 180 21.32 5.26 3.69
N HIS A 181 21.95 5.84 4.72
CA HIS A 181 21.67 5.48 6.10
C HIS A 181 20.74 6.52 6.75
N LEU A 182 19.63 6.06 7.34
CA LEU A 182 18.69 6.91 8.10
C LEU A 182 19.39 7.81 9.16
N LYS A 183 20.51 7.33 9.74
CA LYS A 183 21.32 8.09 10.70
C LYS A 183 22.03 9.31 10.10
N GLU A 184 22.32 9.30 8.81
CA GLU A 184 22.95 10.42 8.10
C GLU A 184 21.97 11.57 7.89
N TYR A 185 20.67 11.26 7.80
CA TYR A 185 19.58 12.23 7.67
C TYR A 185 19.02 12.71 9.02
N SER A 186 19.19 11.96 10.12
CA SER A 186 18.69 12.35 11.44
C SER A 186 19.41 13.55 12.08
N ALA A 187 20.59 13.91 11.58
CA ALA A 187 21.37 15.05 12.07
C ALA A 187 21.09 16.38 11.32
N GLY A 188 20.07 16.39 10.46
CA GLY A 188 19.75 17.48 9.54
C GLY A 188 20.18 17.16 8.11
N THR A 189 19.36 17.57 7.15
CA THR A 189 19.56 17.40 5.70
C THR A 189 20.78 18.20 5.25
N LYS A 190 21.95 17.55 5.12
CA LYS A 190 23.08 18.16 4.41
C LYS A 190 22.74 18.21 2.93
N SER A 191 23.01 19.34 2.28
CA SER A 191 22.82 19.43 0.83
C SER A 191 23.59 18.31 0.12
N PRO A 192 22.98 17.63 -0.86
CA PRO A 192 23.61 16.56 -1.63
C PRO A 192 24.92 17.05 -2.25
N ARG A 193 26.01 16.30 -2.06
CA ARG A 193 27.34 16.67 -2.57
C ARG A 193 27.59 16.19 -3.99
N ASN A 194 26.86 15.17 -4.42
CA ASN A 194 26.98 14.59 -5.75
C ASN A 194 25.64 13.96 -6.17
N ALA A 195 25.53 13.59 -7.45
CA ALA A 195 24.30 13.01 -8.00
C ALA A 195 23.85 11.73 -7.27
N LYS A 196 24.78 10.95 -6.71
CA LYS A 196 24.48 9.69 -6.01
C LYS A 196 23.93 9.88 -4.59
N GLU A 197 23.92 11.11 -4.08
CA GLU A 197 23.34 11.44 -2.77
C GLU A 197 21.88 11.94 -2.89
N LEU A 198 21.36 12.04 -4.12
CA LEU A 198 19.96 12.29 -4.43
C LEU A 198 19.13 11.00 -4.43
#